data_AF-A0A2R3QH05-F1
#
_entry.id   AF-A0A2R3QH05-F1
#
_cell.length_a   1.000
_cell.length_b   1.000
_cell.length_c   1.000
_cell.angle_alpha   90.00
_cell.angle_beta   90.00
_cell.angle_gamma   90.00
#
_symmetry.space_group_name_H-M   'P 1'
#
loop_
_entity.id
_entity.type
_entity.pdbx_description
1 polymer ?
#
loop_
_entity_poly.entity_id
_entity_poly.type
_entity_poly.pdbx_seq_one_letter_code
_entity_poly.pdbx_strand_id
1 'polypeptide(L)'
;MSRLVVVSNRLADPRKPAAGGLAVALGDTLARTGGLWFGWSGTVAPDDAAGDGQLHVRQAGRVTLATVDLSAEDFAGYYQGYANSVLWPVFHYRLDLADFNAAYVDAYRRVNRMFAARLMPLLRDDDTIWVHDYHLIPLAAELRALGCRQRIGFFLHIPVPPPLLLAALPHHAWLMRSFFAYDLIGLQSQADVAHFRRYMLNEVGAEELEGGRFAANGHETRVGAFPIGIDVQEFERLGQAPEAQRTHERLLQEYSRCQLLLGIDRLDYSKGIPQRVRAFQQLLEKYPENERSATLIMIASPSRDDVHAYGDLRQELEGLCGAINGDFGDLDWMPLRYIHRVVARRRVPGLCRAARVGLVTPLRDGMNLVAKEFVVSQDAQDPGVLVLSRFAGAAEQLQEALLVNPYDTEGMADAIQTALTMPLEERQQRHARLMQRIREHDVHWWRRSFLDALAAPAAQLLPA
;
A
#
# COMPACT_ATOMS: atom_id res chain seq x y z
N MET A 1 21.74 4.00 20.40
CA MET A 1 20.99 4.12 19.14
C MET A 1 20.05 5.28 19.30
N SER A 2 20.06 6.20 18.34
CA SER A 2 19.09 7.29 18.21
C SER A 2 17.66 6.77 18.32
N ARG A 3 16.79 7.52 19.00
CA ARG A 3 15.37 7.16 19.08
C ARG A 3 14.74 7.35 17.70
N LEU A 4 13.99 6.33 17.25
CA LEU A 4 13.23 6.39 16.00
C LEU A 4 11.89 7.12 16.24
N VAL A 5 11.64 8.14 15.42
CA VAL A 5 10.38 8.90 15.37
C VAL A 5 9.67 8.56 14.07
N VAL A 6 8.66 7.71 14.15
CA VAL A 6 7.81 7.36 13.00
C VAL A 6 6.70 8.39 12.88
N VAL A 7 6.49 8.90 11.67
CA VAL A 7 5.39 9.81 11.37
C VAL A 7 4.56 9.25 10.22
N SER A 8 3.27 9.04 10.45
CA SER A 8 2.34 8.58 9.41
C SER A 8 0.98 9.23 9.58
N ASN A 9 0.17 9.29 8.52
CA ASN A 9 -1.14 9.91 8.62
C ASN A 9 -2.01 9.23 9.69
N ARG A 10 -2.09 7.90 9.73
CA ARG A 10 -2.76 7.16 10.81
C ARG A 10 -1.77 6.33 11.60
N LEU A 11 -2.01 6.21 12.90
CA LEU A 11 -1.29 5.27 13.76
C LEU A 11 -2.01 3.92 13.75
N ALA A 12 -1.24 2.86 13.90
CA ALA A 12 -1.79 1.62 14.44
C ALA A 12 -1.56 1.59 15.95
N ASP A 13 -2.59 1.28 16.72
CA ASP A 13 -2.36 0.90 18.12
C ASP A 13 -1.61 -0.43 18.12
N PRO A 14 -0.35 -0.51 18.59
CA PRO A 14 0.44 -1.75 18.55
C PRO A 14 -0.19 -2.89 19.35
N ARG A 15 -1.18 -2.58 20.21
CA ARG A 15 -1.92 -3.55 21.03
C ARG A 15 -3.20 -4.05 20.34
N LYS A 16 -3.63 -3.42 19.25
CA LYS A 16 -4.75 -3.88 18.43
C LYS A 16 -4.19 -4.54 17.17
N PRO A 17 -4.73 -5.66 16.71
CA PRO A 17 -4.36 -6.23 15.42
C PRO A 17 -4.80 -5.26 14.31
N ALA A 18 -3.93 -4.33 13.95
CA ALA A 18 -4.20 -3.36 12.88
C ALA A 18 -4.05 -4.04 11.52
N ALA A 19 -4.99 -3.74 10.62
CA ALA A 19 -4.94 -4.14 9.22
C ALA A 19 -4.01 -3.19 8.46
N GLY A 20 -2.71 -3.51 8.40
CA GLY A 20 -1.79 -2.75 7.56
C GLY A 20 -0.35 -3.19 7.71
N GLY A 21 0.34 -3.41 6.59
CA GLY A 21 1.74 -3.84 6.58
C GLY A 21 2.70 -2.88 7.29
N LEU A 22 2.46 -1.56 7.21
CA LEU A 22 3.28 -0.55 7.89
C LEU A 22 3.24 -0.68 9.42
N ALA A 23 2.08 -1.03 9.97
CA ALA A 23 1.89 -1.17 11.40
C ALA A 23 2.64 -2.37 11.97
N VAL A 24 2.58 -3.49 11.26
CA VAL A 24 3.32 -4.70 11.59
C VAL A 24 4.83 -4.45 11.41
N ALA A 25 5.23 -3.79 10.31
CA ALA A 25 6.61 -3.45 10.00
C ALA A 25 7.32 -2.63 11.09
N LEU A 26 6.64 -1.59 11.58
CA LEU A 26 7.22 -0.61 12.49
C LEU A 26 6.93 -0.92 13.96
N GLY A 27 5.82 -1.62 14.24
CA GLY A 27 5.38 -1.97 15.59
C GLY A 27 6.44 -2.76 16.37
N ASP A 28 6.99 -3.82 15.78
CA ASP A 28 8.00 -4.67 16.42
C ASP A 28 9.30 -3.92 16.71
N THR A 29 9.68 -3.00 15.82
CA THR A 29 10.87 -2.17 16.00
C THR A 29 10.68 -1.23 17.17
N LEU A 30 9.62 -0.43 17.12
CA LEU A 30 9.28 0.54 18.14
C LEU A 30 9.09 -0.13 19.50
N ALA A 31 8.44 -1.31 19.54
CA ALA A 31 8.26 -2.09 20.76
C ALA A 31 9.59 -2.55 21.37
N ARG A 32 10.58 -2.93 20.54
CA ARG A 32 11.90 -3.40 21.01
C ARG A 32 12.81 -2.25 21.44
N THR A 33 12.97 -1.24 20.59
CA THR A 33 13.93 -0.14 20.78
C THR A 33 13.37 1.02 21.60
N GLY A 34 12.06 1.07 21.79
CA GLY A 34 11.37 2.31 22.12
C GLY A 34 11.30 3.24 20.92
N GLY A 35 10.51 4.30 21.05
CA GLY A 35 10.31 5.26 19.95
C GLY A 35 9.13 6.19 20.17
N LEU A 36 8.93 7.07 19.20
CA LEU A 36 7.76 7.93 19.11
C LEU A 36 7.02 7.58 17.81
N TRP A 37 5.71 7.38 17.89
CA TRP A 37 4.86 7.32 16.70
C TRP A 37 3.89 8.51 16.74
N PHE A 38 4.02 9.39 15.76
CA PHE A 38 3.21 10.60 15.59
C PHE A 38 2.25 10.50 14.39
N GLY A 39 1.06 11.10 14.51
CA GLY A 39 0.09 11.18 13.40
C GLY A 39 -1.34 11.55 13.83
N TRP A 40 -2.31 11.42 12.93
CA TRP A 40 -3.73 11.64 13.23
C TRP A 40 -4.28 10.52 14.13
N SER A 41 -5.09 10.90 15.13
CA SER A 41 -5.78 9.99 16.04
C SER A 41 -6.83 9.10 15.36
N GLY A 42 -7.36 9.54 14.22
CA GLY A 42 -8.56 8.98 13.60
C GLY A 42 -9.86 9.68 14.03
N THR A 43 -9.78 10.64 14.96
CA THR A 43 -10.92 11.42 15.47
C THR A 43 -11.05 12.73 14.69
N VAL A 44 -12.28 13.05 14.29
CA VAL A 44 -12.66 14.37 13.79
C VAL A 44 -13.31 15.12 14.96
N ALA A 45 -12.70 16.23 15.38
CA ALA A 45 -13.18 17.04 16.49
C ALA A 45 -14.49 17.77 16.09
N PRO A 46 -15.45 17.93 17.03
CA PRO A 46 -16.63 18.75 16.81
C PRO A 46 -16.27 20.22 16.53
N ASP A 47 -17.09 20.91 15.74
CA ASP A 47 -16.85 22.30 15.28
C ASP A 47 -16.78 23.34 16.42
N ASP A 48 -17.31 23.02 17.60
CA ASP A 48 -17.36 23.90 18.78
C ASP A 48 -16.23 23.65 19.80
N ALA A 49 -15.43 22.60 19.61
CA ALA A 49 -14.24 22.36 20.41
C ALA A 49 -13.10 23.27 19.96
N ALA A 50 -12.24 23.70 20.88
CA ALA A 50 -10.95 24.35 20.59
C ALA A 50 -9.94 23.37 19.93
N GLY A 51 -10.41 22.54 19.00
CA GLY A 51 -9.77 21.36 18.41
C GLY A 51 -8.87 21.69 17.23
N ASP A 52 -8.15 22.82 17.27
CA ASP A 52 -7.08 23.08 16.32
C ASP A 52 -5.82 22.29 16.72
N GLY A 53 -5.81 21.02 16.32
CA GLY A 53 -4.68 20.11 16.50
C GLY A 53 -4.39 19.73 17.95
N GLN A 54 -5.41 19.34 18.73
CA GLN A 54 -5.21 18.86 20.10
C GLN A 54 -4.26 17.65 20.12
N LEU A 55 -3.15 17.79 20.85
CA LEU A 55 -2.14 16.74 20.99
C LEU A 55 -2.46 15.83 22.17
N HIS A 56 -2.58 14.54 21.91
CA HIS A 56 -2.75 13.50 22.91
C HIS A 56 -1.49 12.63 22.95
N VAL A 57 -0.85 12.55 24.12
CA VAL A 57 0.36 11.72 24.29
C VAL A 57 0.05 10.59 25.27
N ARG A 58 0.31 9.35 24.85
CA ARG A 58 0.13 8.16 25.69
C ARG A 58 1.28 7.18 25.53
N GLN A 59 1.61 6.46 26.59
CA GLN A 59 2.59 5.37 26.52
C GLN A 59 1.89 4.05 26.16
N ALA A 60 2.49 3.29 25.26
CA ALA A 60 2.10 1.93 24.87
C ALA A 60 3.34 1.03 24.93
N GLY A 61 3.58 0.44 26.10
CA GLY A 61 4.82 -0.29 26.36
C GLY A 61 6.02 0.65 26.30
N ARG A 62 6.99 0.37 25.42
CA ARG A 62 8.16 1.22 25.17
C ARG A 62 7.94 2.33 24.15
N VAL A 63 6.76 2.37 23.53
CA VAL A 63 6.44 3.33 22.45
C VAL A 63 5.61 4.47 23.00
N THR A 64 6.04 5.70 22.73
CA THR A 64 5.19 6.88 22.94
C THR A 64 4.34 7.07 21.69
N LEU A 65 3.02 7.10 21.87
CA LEU A 65 2.06 7.43 20.81
C LEU A 65 1.62 8.88 21.02
N ALA A 66 1.86 9.73 20.02
CA ALA A 66 1.47 11.13 20.01
C ALA A 66 0.49 11.34 18.87
N THR A 67 -0.78 11.55 19.19
CA THR A 67 -1.83 11.70 18.19
C THR A 67 -2.43 13.08 18.20
N VAL A 68 -2.76 13.59 17.02
CA VAL A 68 -3.44 14.87 16.86
C VAL A 68 -4.84 14.63 16.31
N ASP A 69 -5.84 15.34 16.84
CA ASP A 69 -7.20 15.35 16.27
C ASP A 69 -7.28 16.37 15.11
N LEU A 70 -8.11 16.08 14.11
CA LEU A 70 -8.37 17.01 12.99
C LEU A 70 -9.73 17.66 13.18
N SER A 71 -9.87 18.93 12.79
CA SER A 71 -11.20 19.55 12.64
C SER A 71 -11.96 18.93 11.46
N ALA A 72 -13.28 19.15 11.40
CA ALA A 72 -14.07 18.70 10.25
C ALA A 72 -13.58 19.33 8.94
N GLU A 73 -13.20 20.62 8.97
CA GLU A 73 -12.65 21.34 7.81
C GLU A 73 -11.32 20.73 7.35
N ASP A 74 -10.39 20.46 8.27
CA ASP A 74 -9.10 19.84 7.92
C ASP A 74 -9.28 18.41 7.44
N PHE A 75 -10.16 17.63 8.07
CA PHE A 75 -10.46 16.28 7.61
C PHE A 75 -11.01 16.29 6.17
N ALA A 76 -11.97 17.18 5.87
CA ALA A 76 -12.56 17.31 4.54
C ALA A 76 -11.53 17.83 3.51
N GLY A 77 -10.77 18.87 3.83
CA GLY A 77 -9.84 19.51 2.88
C GLY A 77 -8.52 18.78 2.66
N TYR A 78 -7.89 18.27 3.74
CA TYR A 78 -6.61 17.58 3.66
C TYR A 78 -6.76 16.09 3.38
N TYR A 79 -7.60 15.36 4.13
CA TYR A 79 -7.66 13.91 4.02
C TYR A 79 -8.60 13.46 2.91
N GLN A 80 -9.86 13.88 2.92
CA GLN A 80 -10.80 13.54 1.84
C GLN A 80 -10.42 14.25 0.54
N GLY A 81 -10.16 15.57 0.61
CA GLY A 81 -9.78 16.43 -0.51
C GLY A 81 -8.39 16.13 -1.08
N TYR A 82 -7.37 16.92 -0.72
CA TYR A 82 -6.09 16.89 -1.43
C TYR A 82 -5.42 15.50 -1.43
N ALA A 83 -5.40 14.80 -0.29
CA ALA A 83 -4.73 13.50 -0.23
C ALA A 83 -5.46 12.43 -1.07
N ASN A 84 -6.77 12.29 -0.93
CA ASN A 84 -7.50 11.14 -1.51
C ASN A 84 -8.31 11.44 -2.77
N SER A 85 -8.64 12.72 -3.03
CA SER A 85 -9.28 13.17 -4.27
C SER A 85 -8.30 13.84 -5.25
N VAL A 86 -7.07 14.17 -4.85
CA VAL A 86 -6.04 14.73 -5.77
C VAL A 86 -4.82 13.82 -5.90
N LEU A 87 -4.07 13.63 -4.81
CA LEU A 87 -2.79 12.91 -4.87
C LEU A 87 -3.00 11.42 -5.18
N TRP A 88 -3.92 10.76 -4.48
CA TRP A 88 -4.20 9.33 -4.71
C TRP A 88 -4.56 9.03 -6.17
N PRO A 89 -5.57 9.67 -6.81
CA PRO A 89 -5.89 9.39 -8.20
C PRO A 89 -4.72 9.67 -9.15
N VAL A 90 -4.03 10.80 -9.01
CA VAL A 90 -2.91 11.15 -9.90
C VAL A 90 -1.75 10.15 -9.78
N PHE A 91 -1.35 9.79 -8.56
CA PHE A 91 -0.27 8.84 -8.34
C PHE A 91 -0.64 7.40 -8.76
N HIS A 92 -1.94 7.10 -8.88
CA HIS A 92 -2.47 5.84 -9.43
C HIS A 92 -2.92 5.95 -10.90
N TYR A 93 -2.52 7.01 -11.59
CA TYR A 93 -2.67 7.22 -13.04
C TYR A 93 -4.14 7.37 -13.46
N ARG A 94 -4.97 7.85 -12.54
CA ARG A 94 -6.39 8.13 -12.70
C ARG A 94 -6.65 9.62 -12.68
N LEU A 95 -5.98 10.34 -13.59
CA LEU A 95 -6.14 11.79 -13.73
C LEU A 95 -7.62 12.17 -13.99
N ASP A 96 -8.36 11.27 -14.64
CA ASP A 96 -9.80 11.36 -14.88
C ASP A 96 -10.66 11.39 -13.60
N LEU A 97 -10.12 10.95 -12.47
CA LEU A 97 -10.79 10.95 -11.16
C LEU A 97 -10.28 12.05 -10.21
N ALA A 98 -9.31 12.85 -10.63
CA ALA A 98 -8.71 13.86 -9.76
C ALA A 98 -9.59 15.13 -9.67
N ASP A 99 -9.86 15.59 -8.45
CA ASP A 99 -10.63 16.82 -8.18
C ASP A 99 -9.71 17.98 -7.81
N PHE A 100 -9.35 18.80 -8.80
CA PHE A 100 -8.45 19.94 -8.65
C PHE A 100 -9.07 21.19 -8.00
N ASN A 101 -9.82 21.01 -6.91
CA ASN A 101 -10.30 22.13 -6.11
C ASN A 101 -9.14 22.86 -5.42
N ALA A 102 -8.98 24.15 -5.73
CA ALA A 102 -7.89 24.97 -5.20
C ALA A 102 -7.89 25.06 -3.66
N ALA A 103 -9.05 24.98 -2.99
CA ALA A 103 -9.12 25.06 -1.53
C ALA A 103 -8.42 23.87 -0.83
N TYR A 104 -8.31 22.72 -1.51
CA TYR A 104 -7.71 21.52 -0.94
C TYR A 104 -6.20 21.68 -0.66
N VAL A 105 -5.46 22.41 -1.51
CA VAL A 105 -4.02 22.57 -1.31
C VAL A 105 -3.70 23.40 -0.05
N ASP A 106 -4.55 24.37 0.28
CA ASP A 106 -4.36 25.22 1.44
C ASP A 106 -4.62 24.46 2.75
N ALA A 107 -5.69 23.65 2.80
CA ALA A 107 -5.92 22.72 3.90
C ALA A 107 -4.76 21.73 4.05
N TYR A 108 -4.24 21.20 2.93
CA TYR A 108 -3.13 20.26 2.94
C TYR A 108 -1.84 20.84 3.53
N ARG A 109 -1.52 22.10 3.17
CA ARG A 109 -0.42 22.88 3.75
C ARG A 109 -0.63 23.15 5.23
N ARG A 110 -1.83 23.62 5.59
CA ARG A 110 -2.19 23.96 6.98
C ARG A 110 -2.02 22.77 7.91
N VAL A 111 -2.53 21.59 7.53
CA VAL A 111 -2.40 20.37 8.34
C VAL A 111 -0.93 19.93 8.47
N ASN A 112 -0.14 19.96 7.40
CA ASN A 112 1.29 19.61 7.48
C ASN A 112 2.08 20.57 8.39
N ARG A 113 1.78 21.88 8.34
CA ARG A 113 2.36 22.87 9.26
C ARG A 113 1.96 22.62 10.71
N MET A 114 0.68 22.33 10.94
CA MET A 114 0.15 22.01 12.26
C MET A 114 0.81 20.74 12.81
N PHE A 115 0.95 19.70 11.99
CA PHE A 115 1.64 18.46 12.36
C PHE A 115 3.10 18.73 12.74
N ALA A 116 3.84 19.51 11.95
CA ALA A 116 5.21 19.90 12.27
C ALA A 116 5.28 20.69 13.60
N ALA A 117 4.39 21.65 13.82
CA ALA A 117 4.33 22.45 15.04
C ALA A 117 4.02 21.62 16.30
N ARG A 118 3.20 20.57 16.18
CA ARG A 118 2.89 19.65 17.28
C ARG A 118 4.00 18.60 17.50
N LEU A 119 4.70 18.18 16.45
CA LEU A 119 5.78 17.21 16.54
C LEU A 119 7.07 17.82 17.08
N MET A 120 7.45 19.02 16.63
CA MET A 120 8.75 19.65 16.94
C MET A 120 9.08 19.67 18.45
N PRO A 121 8.17 20.03 19.37
CA PRO A 121 8.46 20.03 20.81
C PRO A 121 8.69 18.64 21.43
N LEU A 122 8.32 17.57 20.72
CA LEU A 122 8.49 16.18 21.17
C LEU A 122 9.83 15.57 20.73
N LEU A 123 10.55 16.25 19.83
CA LEU A 123 11.81 15.79 19.25
C LEU A 123 12.99 16.01 20.20
N ARG A 124 13.98 15.15 20.09
CA ARG A 124 15.29 15.23 20.74
C ARG A 124 16.36 15.45 19.68
N ASP A 125 17.49 16.05 20.06
CA ASP A 125 18.56 16.40 19.12
C ASP A 125 19.11 15.19 18.35
N ASP A 126 19.10 14.00 18.97
CA ASP A 126 19.62 12.77 18.40
C ASP A 126 18.55 11.90 17.72
N ASP A 127 17.30 12.35 17.61
CA ASP A 127 16.23 11.57 16.97
C ASP A 127 16.52 11.33 15.47
N THR A 128 16.06 10.18 14.98
CA THR A 128 15.94 9.90 13.54
C THR A 128 14.46 9.88 13.18
N ILE A 129 14.05 10.74 12.25
CA ILE A 129 12.65 10.90 11.85
C ILE A 129 12.41 10.12 10.57
N TRP A 130 11.35 9.32 10.54
CA TRP A 130 10.93 8.56 9.37
C TRP A 130 9.46 8.86 9.06
N VAL A 131 9.26 9.66 8.01
CA VAL A 131 7.96 10.11 7.53
C VAL A 131 7.44 9.15 6.47
N HIS A 132 6.16 8.79 6.58
CA HIS A 132 5.52 7.85 5.68
C HIS A 132 4.35 8.47 4.92
N ASP A 133 4.46 8.31 3.61
CA ASP A 133 3.39 8.39 2.62
C ASP A 133 2.93 9.77 2.16
N TYR A 134 2.17 9.76 1.06
CA TYR A 134 1.77 10.93 0.26
C TYR A 134 1.02 12.02 1.03
N HIS A 135 0.42 11.70 2.18
CA HIS A 135 -0.26 12.67 3.02
C HIS A 135 0.70 13.71 3.62
N LEU A 136 1.98 13.35 3.77
CA LEU A 136 2.95 14.09 4.57
C LEU A 136 4.15 14.57 3.75
N ILE A 137 4.02 14.70 2.42
CA ILE A 137 5.13 15.14 1.55
C ILE A 137 5.77 16.44 2.07
N PRO A 138 5.01 17.50 2.43
CA PRO A 138 5.61 18.76 2.90
C PRO A 138 6.19 18.73 4.32
N LEU A 139 5.98 17.66 5.10
CA LEU A 139 6.24 17.68 6.54
C LEU A 139 7.69 18.02 6.90
N ALA A 140 8.68 17.50 6.17
CA ALA A 140 10.08 17.86 6.42
C ALA A 140 10.34 19.35 6.19
N ALA A 141 9.78 19.94 5.13
CA ALA A 141 9.99 21.37 4.85
C ALA A 141 9.44 22.24 6.00
N GLU A 142 8.26 21.88 6.53
CA GLU A 142 7.66 22.57 7.69
C GLU A 142 8.50 22.35 8.97
N LEU A 143 9.04 21.14 9.20
CA LEU A 143 9.95 20.88 10.32
C LEU A 143 11.27 21.66 10.20
N ARG A 144 11.87 21.72 9.00
CA ARG A 144 13.09 22.50 8.74
C ARG A 144 12.84 23.99 8.99
N ALA A 145 11.68 24.52 8.61
CA ALA A 145 11.29 25.91 8.88
C ALA A 145 11.19 26.22 10.38
N LEU A 146 10.88 25.23 11.22
CA LEU A 146 10.87 25.33 12.68
C LEU A 146 12.25 25.08 13.33
N GLY A 147 13.31 24.86 12.54
CA GLY A 147 14.68 24.66 13.02
C GLY A 147 15.07 23.21 13.28
N CYS A 148 14.30 22.21 12.81
CA CYS A 148 14.63 20.80 12.92
C CYS A 148 15.96 20.49 12.19
N ARG A 149 16.91 19.86 12.88
CA ARG A 149 18.24 19.47 12.36
C ARG A 149 18.47 17.96 12.29
N GLN A 150 17.53 17.19 12.84
CA GLN A 150 17.53 15.74 12.87
C GLN A 150 17.55 15.18 11.45
N ARG A 151 18.03 13.95 11.29
CA ARG A 151 17.90 13.25 10.01
C ARG A 151 16.44 12.89 9.76
N ILE A 152 15.93 13.19 8.57
CA ILE A 152 14.56 12.93 8.15
C ILE A 152 14.57 12.10 6.87
N GLY A 153 14.08 10.87 6.96
CA GLY A 153 13.76 10.04 5.81
C GLY A 153 12.28 10.13 5.44
N PHE A 154 11.96 10.07 4.16
CA PHE A 154 10.61 9.90 3.63
C PHE A 154 10.49 8.55 2.94
N PHE A 155 9.37 7.84 3.11
CA PHE A 155 9.06 6.66 2.30
C PHE A 155 7.66 6.79 1.67
N LEU A 156 7.59 6.76 0.35
CA LEU A 156 6.34 6.79 -0.40
C LEU A 156 5.82 5.36 -0.61
N HIS A 157 4.61 5.05 -0.11
CA HIS A 157 4.06 3.71 -0.22
C HIS A 157 3.30 3.47 -1.53
N ILE A 158 2.81 4.54 -2.14
CA ILE A 158 2.10 4.54 -3.41
C ILE A 158 3.08 4.72 -4.59
N PRO A 159 2.68 4.45 -5.84
CA PRO A 159 3.55 4.58 -7.00
C PRO A 159 3.97 6.03 -7.27
N VAL A 160 5.07 6.22 -8.00
CA VAL A 160 5.41 7.52 -8.60
C VAL A 160 4.90 7.55 -10.04
N PRO A 161 4.07 8.54 -10.42
CA PRO A 161 3.57 8.67 -11.78
C PRO A 161 4.65 9.16 -12.75
N PRO A 162 4.51 8.91 -14.06
CA PRO A 162 5.41 9.45 -15.07
C PRO A 162 5.34 10.98 -15.03
N PRO A 163 6.41 11.68 -15.42
CA PRO A 163 6.55 13.11 -15.15
C PRO A 163 5.38 13.98 -15.61
N LEU A 164 4.81 13.72 -16.78
CA LEU A 164 3.70 14.52 -17.32
C LEU A 164 2.41 14.37 -16.51
N LEU A 165 2.13 13.18 -15.95
CA LEU A 165 0.99 13.01 -15.04
C LEU A 165 1.22 13.75 -13.74
N LEU A 166 2.47 13.77 -13.24
CA LEU A 166 2.81 14.52 -12.03
C LEU A 166 2.75 16.03 -12.27
N ALA A 167 3.17 16.50 -13.45
CA ALA A 167 3.10 17.91 -13.86
C ALA A 167 1.66 18.41 -14.07
N ALA A 168 0.68 17.50 -14.24
CA ALA A 168 -0.73 17.86 -14.29
C ALA A 168 -1.28 18.35 -12.93
N LEU A 169 -0.60 18.05 -11.82
CA LEU A 169 -1.00 18.56 -10.49
C LEU A 169 -0.85 20.09 -10.45
N PRO A 170 -1.90 20.84 -10.09
CA PRO A 170 -1.75 22.24 -9.75
C PRO A 170 -0.71 22.41 -8.63
N HIS A 171 0.20 23.37 -8.79
CA HIS A 171 1.29 23.62 -7.85
C HIS A 171 2.26 22.43 -7.63
N HIS A 172 2.38 21.52 -8.61
CA HIS A 172 3.33 20.40 -8.58
C HIS A 172 4.74 20.82 -8.15
N ALA A 173 5.25 21.94 -8.65
CA ALA A 173 6.59 22.42 -8.36
C ALA A 173 6.80 22.73 -6.86
N TRP A 174 5.77 23.19 -6.15
CA TRP A 174 5.84 23.38 -4.69
C TRP A 174 5.91 22.03 -3.97
N LEU A 175 5.00 21.11 -4.32
CA LEU A 175 4.95 19.79 -3.70
C LEU A 175 6.28 19.05 -3.88
N MET A 176 6.81 19.08 -5.11
CA MET A 176 8.00 18.33 -5.47
C MET A 176 9.28 18.96 -4.91
N ARG A 177 9.34 20.28 -4.74
CA ARG A 177 10.46 20.94 -4.03
C ARG A 177 10.53 20.56 -2.55
N SER A 178 9.40 20.22 -1.92
CA SER A 178 9.39 19.76 -0.52
C SER A 178 10.25 18.52 -0.29
N PHE A 179 10.48 17.70 -1.32
CA PHE A 179 11.33 16.51 -1.21
C PHE A 179 12.79 16.83 -0.87
N PHE A 180 13.30 18.01 -1.25
CA PHE A 180 14.66 18.45 -0.92
C PHE A 180 14.86 18.77 0.58
N ALA A 181 13.80 18.77 1.39
CA ALA A 181 13.91 18.90 2.84
C ALA A 181 14.23 17.57 3.55
N TYR A 182 14.14 16.43 2.85
CA TYR A 182 14.48 15.11 3.36
C TYR A 182 15.91 14.72 3.01
N ASP A 183 16.57 14.02 3.93
CA ASP A 183 17.92 13.48 3.72
C ASP A 183 17.91 12.21 2.85
N LEU A 184 16.82 11.43 2.92
CA LEU A 184 16.60 10.22 2.11
C LEU A 184 15.13 10.09 1.71
N ILE A 185 14.90 9.75 0.45
CA ILE A 185 13.60 9.42 -0.12
C ILE A 185 13.64 7.96 -0.57
N GLY A 186 12.77 7.15 0.02
CA GLY A 186 12.57 5.76 -0.36
C GLY A 186 11.30 5.59 -1.17
N LEU A 187 11.41 4.84 -2.26
CA LEU A 187 10.32 4.50 -3.17
C LEU A 187 10.17 2.97 -3.24
N GLN A 188 9.05 2.48 -3.75
CA GLN A 188 8.76 1.04 -3.75
C GLN A 188 9.56 0.27 -4.80
N SER A 189 9.76 0.85 -5.98
CA SER A 189 10.25 0.13 -7.16
C SER A 189 11.31 0.92 -7.92
N GLN A 190 12.09 0.25 -8.75
CA GLN A 190 13.06 0.93 -9.62
C GLN A 190 12.35 1.79 -10.68
N ALA A 191 11.19 1.36 -11.16
CA ALA A 191 10.35 2.17 -12.03
C ALA A 191 9.94 3.51 -11.37
N ASP A 192 9.58 3.49 -10.08
CA ASP A 192 9.23 4.71 -9.36
C ASP A 192 10.43 5.66 -9.22
N VAL A 193 11.62 5.12 -8.93
CA VAL A 193 12.88 5.89 -8.90
C VAL A 193 13.16 6.52 -10.27
N ALA A 194 12.98 5.79 -11.36
CA ALA A 194 13.19 6.31 -12.71
C ALA A 194 12.23 7.46 -13.05
N HIS A 195 10.95 7.36 -12.68
CA HIS A 195 9.98 8.44 -12.86
C HIS A 195 10.32 9.66 -12.00
N PHE A 196 10.65 9.44 -10.73
CA PHE A 196 11.04 10.52 -9.82
C PHE A 196 12.28 11.26 -10.34
N ARG A 197 13.33 10.51 -10.72
CA ARG A 197 14.56 11.04 -11.32
C ARG A 197 14.24 11.89 -12.55
N ARG A 198 13.45 11.36 -13.49
CA ARG A 198 13.12 12.09 -14.72
C ARG A 198 12.39 13.40 -14.42
N TYR A 199 11.48 13.39 -13.45
CA TYR A 199 10.78 14.60 -13.03
C TYR A 199 11.73 15.62 -12.37
N MET A 200 12.60 15.17 -11.46
CA MET A 200 13.57 16.05 -10.78
C MET A 200 14.49 16.75 -11.77
N LEU A 201 15.00 16.03 -12.77
CA LEU A 201 15.87 16.59 -13.80
C LEU A 201 15.13 17.58 -14.72
N ASN A 202 13.95 17.20 -15.22
CA ASN A 202 13.28 17.95 -16.28
C ASN A 202 12.42 19.11 -15.77
N GLU A 203 11.68 18.90 -14.68
CA GLU A 203 10.65 19.85 -14.21
C GLU A 203 11.15 20.70 -13.04
N VAL A 204 11.99 20.13 -12.16
CA VAL A 204 12.58 20.88 -11.03
C VAL A 204 13.89 21.57 -11.45
N GLY A 205 14.60 21.02 -12.43
CA GLY A 205 15.94 21.48 -12.83
C GLY A 205 17.01 21.09 -11.80
N ALA A 206 16.83 19.95 -11.13
CA ALA A 206 17.81 19.43 -10.18
C ALA A 206 19.05 18.90 -10.90
N GLU A 207 20.22 19.04 -10.26
CA GLU A 207 21.44 18.36 -10.69
C GLU A 207 21.51 16.97 -10.05
N GLU A 208 21.87 15.96 -10.82
CA GLU A 208 22.10 14.62 -10.29
C GLU A 208 23.58 14.40 -9.99
N LEU A 209 23.83 13.96 -8.76
CA LEU A 209 25.14 13.64 -8.23
C LEU A 209 25.30 12.12 -8.09
N GLU A 210 26.51 11.67 -7.79
CA GLU A 210 26.79 10.24 -7.57
C GLU A 210 25.98 9.65 -6.40
N GLY A 211 25.62 8.38 -6.53
CA GLY A 211 24.98 7.59 -5.47
C GLY A 211 23.49 7.86 -5.30
N GLY A 212 22.78 8.26 -6.37
CA GLY A 212 21.35 8.54 -6.34
C GLY A 212 21.00 9.85 -5.62
N ARG A 213 21.95 10.79 -5.57
CA ARG A 213 21.79 12.10 -4.93
C ARG A 213 21.31 13.13 -5.95
N PHE A 214 20.48 14.06 -5.49
CA PHE A 214 19.97 15.17 -6.28
C PHE A 214 20.19 16.46 -5.50
N ALA A 215 20.63 17.51 -6.19
CA ALA A 215 20.85 18.84 -5.65
C ALA A 215 19.96 19.87 -6.34
N ALA A 216 19.29 20.72 -5.56
CA ALA A 216 18.56 21.88 -6.08
C ALA A 216 18.51 22.99 -5.03
N ASN A 217 18.75 24.24 -5.45
CA ASN A 217 18.66 25.44 -4.60
C ASN A 217 19.45 25.33 -3.27
N GLY A 218 20.64 24.72 -3.31
CA GLY A 218 21.51 24.57 -2.12
C GLY A 218 21.09 23.45 -1.15
N HIS A 219 20.10 22.63 -1.53
CA HIS A 219 19.68 21.45 -0.76
C HIS A 219 20.00 20.16 -1.53
N GLU A 220 20.40 19.12 -0.81
CA GLU A 220 20.65 17.79 -1.35
C GLU A 220 19.70 16.76 -0.74
N THR A 221 19.27 15.79 -1.55
CA THR A 221 18.53 14.61 -1.09
C THR A 221 19.02 13.37 -1.81
N ARG A 222 18.93 12.20 -1.18
CA ARG A 222 19.20 10.91 -1.84
C ARG A 222 17.91 10.15 -2.10
N VAL A 223 17.81 9.48 -3.23
CA VAL A 223 16.65 8.69 -3.62
C VAL A 223 17.05 7.24 -3.85
N GLY A 224 16.24 6.28 -3.38
CA GLY A 224 16.47 4.86 -3.60
C GLY A 224 15.19 4.02 -3.57
N ALA A 225 15.24 2.82 -4.16
CA ALA A 225 14.16 1.86 -4.09
C ALA A 225 14.35 0.91 -2.89
N PHE A 226 13.33 0.81 -2.05
CA PHE A 226 13.26 -0.11 -0.91
C PHE A 226 11.90 -0.81 -0.94
N PRO A 227 11.73 -1.88 -1.73
CA PRO A 227 10.45 -2.57 -1.87
C PRO A 227 10.00 -3.15 -0.52
N ILE A 228 8.86 -2.70 -0.01
CA ILE A 228 8.35 -3.17 1.29
C ILE A 228 7.95 -4.65 1.24
N GLY A 229 8.41 -5.42 2.23
CA GLY A 229 8.05 -6.82 2.44
C GLY A 229 6.95 -7.03 3.49
N ILE A 230 6.66 -8.30 3.79
CA ILE A 230 5.84 -8.71 4.94
C ILE A 230 6.72 -9.37 5.99
N ASP A 231 6.23 -9.47 7.23
CA ASP A 231 6.86 -10.35 8.23
C ASP A 231 6.45 -11.79 7.94
N VAL A 232 7.34 -12.53 7.29
CA VAL A 232 7.08 -13.91 6.85
C VAL A 232 6.81 -14.82 8.04
N GLN A 233 7.60 -14.68 9.12
CA GLN A 233 7.49 -15.58 10.27
C GLN A 233 6.22 -15.31 11.07
N GLU A 234 5.84 -14.04 11.24
CA GLU A 234 4.58 -13.67 11.88
C GLU A 234 3.39 -14.17 11.06
N PHE A 235 3.43 -14.05 9.73
CA PHE A 235 2.33 -14.49 8.88
C PHE A 235 2.21 -16.02 8.82
N GLU A 236 3.32 -16.75 8.79
CA GLU A 236 3.34 -18.21 8.93
C GLU A 236 2.74 -18.64 10.28
N ARG A 237 3.11 -17.99 11.40
CA ARG A 237 2.49 -18.24 12.72
C ARG A 237 0.99 -17.93 12.72
N LEU A 238 0.58 -16.85 12.07
CA LEU A 238 -0.83 -16.48 11.94
C LEU A 238 -1.62 -17.56 11.17
N GLY A 239 -0.99 -18.18 10.17
CA GLY A 239 -1.54 -19.32 9.43
C GLY A 239 -1.76 -20.56 10.29
N GLN A 240 -0.95 -20.78 11.32
CA GLN A 240 -1.12 -21.87 12.27
C GLN A 240 -2.13 -21.59 13.39
N ALA A 241 -2.65 -20.36 13.48
CA ALA A 241 -3.62 -20.00 14.51
C ALA A 241 -4.97 -20.72 14.29
N PRO A 242 -5.71 -21.06 15.37
CA PRO A 242 -6.98 -21.80 15.25
C PRO A 242 -8.03 -21.15 14.34
N GLU A 243 -8.02 -19.83 14.20
CA GLU A 243 -8.97 -19.13 13.33
C GLU A 243 -8.62 -19.22 11.84
N ALA A 244 -7.32 -19.24 11.51
CA ALA A 244 -6.85 -19.49 10.16
C ALA A 244 -7.12 -20.94 9.75
N GLN A 245 -6.77 -21.90 10.60
CA GLN A 245 -6.99 -23.33 10.33
C GLN A 245 -8.48 -23.66 10.16
N ARG A 246 -9.35 -23.19 11.08
CA ARG A 246 -10.80 -23.35 10.93
C ARG A 246 -11.35 -22.69 9.66
N THR A 247 -10.81 -21.53 9.26
CA THR A 247 -11.23 -20.88 8.02
C THR A 247 -10.85 -21.72 6.80
N HIS A 248 -9.64 -22.28 6.79
CA HIS A 248 -9.15 -23.15 5.73
C HIS A 248 -9.98 -24.44 5.62
N GLU A 249 -10.14 -25.18 6.73
CA GLU A 249 -10.91 -26.43 6.78
C GLU A 249 -12.35 -26.23 6.32
N ARG A 250 -13.00 -25.16 6.78
CA ARG A 250 -14.38 -24.85 6.39
C ARG A 250 -14.51 -24.60 4.89
N LEU A 251 -13.59 -23.84 4.30
CA LEU A 251 -13.61 -23.60 2.86
C LEU A 251 -13.34 -24.88 2.06
N LEU A 252 -12.42 -25.74 2.51
CA LEU A 252 -12.20 -27.03 1.85
C LEU A 252 -13.44 -27.94 1.90
N GLN A 253 -14.20 -27.91 2.99
CA GLN A 253 -15.45 -28.67 3.11
C GLN A 253 -16.55 -28.09 2.20
N GLU A 254 -16.79 -26.77 2.30
CA GLU A 254 -17.84 -26.06 1.55
C GLU A 254 -17.61 -26.13 0.03
N TYR A 255 -16.36 -26.07 -0.41
CA TYR A 255 -15.98 -25.96 -1.82
C TYR A 255 -15.22 -27.19 -2.33
N SER A 256 -15.36 -28.35 -1.69
CA SER A 256 -14.66 -29.60 -2.03
C SER A 256 -14.77 -30.05 -3.50
N ARG A 257 -15.80 -29.57 -4.22
CA ARG A 257 -16.05 -29.90 -5.63
C ARG A 257 -15.55 -28.86 -6.63
N CYS A 258 -14.99 -27.73 -6.15
CA CYS A 258 -14.54 -26.66 -7.03
C CYS A 258 -13.21 -26.06 -6.58
N GLN A 259 -12.48 -25.52 -7.54
CA GLN A 259 -11.26 -24.76 -7.32
C GLN A 259 -11.63 -23.33 -6.94
N LEU A 260 -11.07 -22.85 -5.82
CA LEU A 260 -11.29 -21.49 -5.35
C LEU A 260 -10.32 -20.51 -5.99
N LEU A 261 -10.85 -19.43 -6.53
CA LEU A 261 -10.11 -18.22 -6.90
C LEU A 261 -10.37 -17.17 -5.82
N LEU A 262 -9.35 -16.39 -5.47
CA LEU A 262 -9.44 -15.43 -4.38
C LEU A 262 -8.90 -14.06 -4.77
N GLY A 263 -9.73 -13.04 -4.60
CA GLY A 263 -9.31 -11.65 -4.59
C GLY A 263 -9.64 -10.99 -3.25
N ILE A 264 -8.63 -10.39 -2.61
CA ILE A 264 -8.79 -9.64 -1.36
C ILE A 264 -8.25 -8.24 -1.59
N ASP A 265 -9.13 -7.24 -1.55
CA ASP A 265 -8.76 -5.85 -1.76
C ASP A 265 -9.57 -4.92 -0.86
N ARG A 266 -9.11 -3.67 -0.75
CA ARG A 266 -10.02 -2.58 -0.40
C ARG A 266 -10.84 -2.25 -1.64
N LEU A 267 -12.09 -1.84 -1.47
CA LEU A 267 -12.88 -1.31 -2.58
C LEU A 267 -12.25 0.02 -3.00
N ASP A 268 -11.42 -0.01 -4.04
CA ASP A 268 -10.65 1.14 -4.52
C ASP A 268 -10.41 0.99 -6.03
N TYR A 269 -10.57 2.08 -6.78
CA TYR A 269 -10.50 2.06 -8.24
C TYR A 269 -9.11 1.68 -8.78
N SER A 270 -8.06 1.78 -7.96
CA SER A 270 -6.72 1.30 -8.31
C SER A 270 -6.63 -0.23 -8.44
N LYS A 271 -7.58 -0.97 -7.86
CA LYS A 271 -7.49 -2.43 -7.67
C LYS A 271 -7.98 -3.27 -8.84
N GLY A 272 -8.50 -2.64 -9.89
CA GLY A 272 -8.93 -3.34 -11.10
C GLY A 272 -9.98 -4.42 -10.83
N ILE A 273 -10.81 -4.23 -9.80
CA ILE A 273 -11.79 -5.22 -9.37
C ILE A 273 -12.82 -5.49 -10.49
N PRO A 274 -13.40 -4.48 -11.16
CA PRO A 274 -14.28 -4.72 -12.31
C PRO A 274 -13.61 -5.52 -13.43
N GLN A 275 -12.35 -5.21 -13.76
CA GLN A 275 -11.58 -5.93 -14.79
C GLN A 275 -11.37 -7.40 -14.40
N ARG A 276 -11.09 -7.66 -13.13
CA ARG A 276 -10.97 -9.03 -12.61
C ARG A 276 -12.27 -9.82 -12.73
N VAL A 277 -13.39 -9.18 -12.40
CA VAL A 277 -14.72 -9.81 -12.50
C VAL A 277 -15.07 -10.10 -13.96
N ARG A 278 -14.80 -9.16 -14.88
CA ARG A 278 -14.95 -9.38 -16.33
C ARG A 278 -14.03 -10.47 -16.87
N ALA A 279 -12.78 -10.56 -16.40
CA ALA A 279 -11.88 -11.65 -16.79
C ALA A 279 -12.38 -13.01 -16.29
N PHE A 280 -13.00 -13.07 -15.11
CA PHE A 280 -13.63 -14.30 -14.62
C PHE A 280 -14.87 -14.68 -15.44
N GLN A 281 -15.69 -13.70 -15.86
CA GLN A 281 -16.76 -13.95 -16.82
C GLN A 281 -16.20 -14.53 -18.14
N GLN A 282 -15.18 -13.88 -18.70
CA GLN A 282 -14.53 -14.32 -19.94
C GLN A 282 -13.93 -15.73 -19.83
N LEU A 283 -13.41 -16.10 -18.65
CA LEU A 283 -12.95 -17.46 -18.37
C LEU A 283 -14.09 -18.47 -18.50
N LEU A 284 -15.25 -18.21 -17.89
CA LEU A 284 -16.41 -19.11 -17.96
C LEU A 284 -16.93 -19.25 -19.39
N GLU A 285 -16.99 -18.14 -20.13
CA GLU A 285 -17.42 -18.13 -21.54
C GLU A 285 -16.47 -18.88 -22.46
N LYS A 286 -15.16 -18.69 -22.30
CA LYS A 286 -14.12 -19.24 -23.19
C LYS A 286 -13.76 -20.69 -22.84
N TYR A 287 -13.86 -21.06 -21.56
CA TYR A 287 -13.48 -22.36 -21.02
C TYR A 287 -14.62 -22.92 -20.15
N PRO A 288 -15.70 -23.44 -20.77
CA PRO A 288 -16.90 -23.92 -20.07
C PRO A 288 -16.65 -25.06 -19.09
N GLU A 289 -15.51 -25.76 -19.17
CA GLU A 289 -15.10 -26.75 -18.17
C GLU A 289 -14.93 -26.16 -16.76
N ASN A 290 -14.80 -24.83 -16.66
CA ASN A 290 -14.74 -24.10 -15.39
C ASN A 290 -16.13 -23.86 -14.76
N GLU A 291 -17.21 -24.02 -15.53
CA GLU A 291 -18.56 -23.94 -14.98
C GLU A 291 -18.77 -25.05 -13.94
N ARG A 292 -19.30 -24.68 -12.77
CA ARG A 292 -19.47 -25.54 -11.59
C ARG A 292 -18.17 -26.15 -11.00
N SER A 293 -17.02 -25.95 -11.64
CA SER A 293 -15.72 -26.45 -11.16
C SER A 293 -14.81 -25.34 -10.64
N ALA A 294 -15.13 -24.07 -10.88
CA ALA A 294 -14.42 -22.91 -10.34
C ALA A 294 -15.38 -21.96 -9.60
N THR A 295 -14.92 -21.33 -8.51
CA THR A 295 -15.66 -20.26 -7.82
C THR A 295 -14.73 -19.13 -7.43
N LEU A 296 -15.11 -17.89 -7.78
CA LEU A 296 -14.39 -16.69 -7.39
C LEU A 296 -14.94 -16.11 -6.08
N ILE A 297 -14.11 -16.07 -5.05
CA ILE A 297 -14.37 -15.34 -3.80
C ILE A 297 -13.70 -13.98 -3.89
N MET A 298 -14.51 -12.92 -3.83
CA MET A 298 -14.08 -11.53 -3.85
C MET A 298 -14.42 -10.83 -2.55
N ILE A 299 -13.40 -10.53 -1.75
CA ILE A 299 -13.52 -9.77 -0.50
C ILE A 299 -13.08 -8.34 -0.77
N ALA A 300 -14.02 -7.40 -0.69
CA ALA A 300 -13.77 -5.98 -0.81
C ALA A 300 -14.06 -5.29 0.52
N SER A 301 -13.02 -4.84 1.21
CA SER A 301 -13.20 -4.07 2.45
C SER A 301 -13.71 -2.65 2.11
N PRO A 302 -14.72 -2.11 2.82
CA PRO A 302 -15.17 -0.73 2.64
C PRO A 302 -14.02 0.27 2.77
N SER A 303 -14.04 1.34 1.98
CA SER A 303 -12.94 2.31 1.95
C SER A 303 -13.42 3.63 1.36
N ARG A 304 -13.40 4.69 2.19
CA ARG A 304 -13.66 6.08 1.76
C ARG A 304 -15.01 6.23 1.06
N ASP A 305 -16.04 5.62 1.63
CA ASP A 305 -17.39 5.56 1.04
C ASP A 305 -18.02 6.95 0.80
N ASP A 306 -17.55 7.99 1.51
CA ASP A 306 -18.01 9.38 1.32
C ASP A 306 -17.45 10.08 0.06
N VAL A 307 -16.51 9.45 -0.65
CA VAL A 307 -15.93 9.99 -1.88
C VAL A 307 -16.68 9.41 -3.09
N HIS A 308 -17.28 10.26 -3.92
CA HIS A 308 -18.16 9.87 -5.04
C HIS A 308 -17.62 8.73 -5.92
N ALA A 309 -16.34 8.80 -6.33
CA ALA A 309 -15.71 7.79 -7.18
C ALA A 309 -15.71 6.37 -6.58
N TYR A 310 -15.78 6.23 -5.26
CA TYR A 310 -15.88 4.93 -4.57
C TYR A 310 -17.32 4.39 -4.59
N GLY A 311 -18.32 5.27 -4.52
CA GLY A 311 -19.73 4.92 -4.66
C GLY A 311 -20.05 4.38 -6.06
N ASP A 312 -19.58 5.05 -7.11
CA ASP A 312 -19.78 4.62 -8.50
C ASP A 312 -19.14 3.25 -8.76
N LEU A 313 -17.90 3.05 -8.29
CA LEU A 313 -17.20 1.78 -8.38
C LEU A 313 -17.97 0.66 -7.69
N ARG A 314 -18.58 0.94 -6.53
CA ARG A 314 -19.37 -0.04 -5.79
C ARG A 314 -20.59 -0.47 -6.61
N GLN A 315 -21.32 0.48 -7.17
CA GLN A 315 -22.51 0.22 -7.96
C GLN A 315 -22.18 -0.59 -9.22
N GLU A 316 -21.12 -0.22 -9.93
CA GLU A 316 -20.61 -0.98 -11.09
C GLU A 316 -20.31 -2.44 -10.69
N LEU A 317 -19.55 -2.62 -9.60
CA LEU A 317 -19.13 -3.93 -9.14
C LEU A 317 -20.31 -4.82 -8.71
N GLU A 318 -21.24 -4.29 -7.92
CA GLU A 318 -22.43 -5.02 -7.48
C GLU A 318 -23.30 -5.43 -8.67
N GLY A 319 -23.44 -4.56 -9.68
CA GLY A 319 -24.12 -4.87 -10.93
C GLY A 319 -23.44 -6.01 -11.70
N LEU A 320 -22.12 -5.95 -11.88
CA LEU A 320 -21.34 -7.01 -12.56
C LEU A 320 -21.45 -8.35 -11.83
N CYS A 321 -21.39 -8.34 -10.50
CA CYS A 321 -21.52 -9.56 -9.69
C CYS A 321 -22.93 -10.16 -9.81
N GLY A 322 -23.97 -9.33 -9.86
CA GLY A 322 -25.35 -9.76 -10.07
C GLY A 322 -25.54 -10.39 -11.44
N ALA A 323 -25.03 -9.75 -12.49
CA ALA A 323 -25.13 -10.24 -13.87
C ALA A 323 -24.47 -11.63 -14.02
N ILE A 324 -23.21 -11.78 -13.62
CA ILE A 324 -22.49 -13.07 -13.75
C ILE A 324 -23.18 -14.19 -12.96
N ASN A 325 -23.65 -13.92 -11.74
CA ASN A 325 -24.37 -14.93 -10.99
C ASN A 325 -25.75 -15.25 -11.58
N GLY A 326 -26.38 -14.31 -12.29
CA GLY A 326 -27.62 -14.55 -13.03
C GLY A 326 -27.41 -15.37 -14.31
N ASP A 327 -26.32 -15.12 -15.02
CA ASP A 327 -26.01 -15.75 -16.31
C ASP A 327 -25.47 -17.18 -16.15
N PHE A 328 -24.59 -17.41 -15.16
CA PHE A 328 -23.90 -18.69 -14.96
C PHE A 328 -24.34 -19.45 -13.71
N GLY A 329 -25.03 -18.81 -12.77
CA GLY A 329 -25.40 -19.44 -11.50
C GLY A 329 -26.43 -20.56 -11.66
N ASP A 330 -26.41 -21.49 -10.71
CA ASP A 330 -27.36 -22.60 -10.60
C ASP A 330 -27.84 -22.73 -9.14
N LEU A 331 -28.82 -23.61 -8.89
CA LEU A 331 -29.40 -23.84 -7.56
C LEU A 331 -28.36 -24.22 -6.51
N ASP A 332 -27.31 -24.95 -6.90
CA ASP A 332 -26.25 -25.44 -6.02
C ASP A 332 -24.88 -24.78 -6.26
N TRP A 333 -24.78 -23.83 -7.20
CA TRP A 333 -23.53 -23.17 -7.56
C TRP A 333 -23.68 -21.66 -7.78
N MET A 334 -22.86 -20.88 -7.08
CA MET A 334 -22.76 -19.43 -7.26
C MET A 334 -21.34 -19.10 -7.73
N PRO A 335 -21.15 -18.77 -9.03
CA PRO A 335 -19.83 -18.55 -9.61
C PRO A 335 -19.00 -17.50 -8.87
N LEU A 336 -19.65 -16.43 -8.39
CA LEU A 336 -18.98 -15.29 -7.76
C LEU A 336 -19.57 -14.98 -6.38
N ARG A 337 -18.75 -15.14 -5.34
CA ARG A 337 -19.06 -14.76 -3.95
C ARG A 337 -18.46 -13.39 -3.63
N TYR A 338 -19.26 -12.33 -3.76
CA TYR A 338 -18.86 -10.97 -3.39
C TYR A 338 -19.15 -10.69 -1.92
N ILE A 339 -18.15 -10.18 -1.20
CA ILE A 339 -18.23 -9.89 0.23
C ILE A 339 -17.72 -8.47 0.50
N HIS A 340 -18.66 -7.55 0.72
CA HIS A 340 -18.35 -6.17 1.12
C HIS A 340 -18.23 -6.03 2.64
N ARG A 341 -17.13 -6.50 3.23
CA ARG A 341 -16.87 -6.38 4.67
C ARG A 341 -15.38 -6.41 4.98
N VAL A 342 -15.00 -5.80 6.10
CA VAL A 342 -13.65 -5.97 6.65
C VAL A 342 -13.48 -7.42 7.12
N VAL A 343 -12.46 -8.10 6.59
CA VAL A 343 -12.06 -9.42 7.08
C VAL A 343 -10.92 -9.27 8.08
N ALA A 344 -11.07 -9.94 9.22
CA ALA A 344 -10.03 -9.94 10.24
C ALA A 344 -8.75 -10.57 9.69
N ARG A 345 -7.60 -9.90 9.87
CA ARG A 345 -6.28 -10.33 9.35
C ARG A 345 -5.95 -11.80 9.68
N ARG A 346 -6.31 -12.26 10.88
CA ARG A 346 -6.14 -13.65 11.36
C ARG A 346 -6.88 -14.73 10.55
N ARG A 347 -7.82 -14.35 9.68
CA ARG A 347 -8.51 -15.27 8.77
C ARG A 347 -7.86 -15.34 7.40
N VAL A 348 -7.09 -14.32 7.02
CA VAL A 348 -6.51 -14.17 5.68
C VAL A 348 -5.62 -15.35 5.30
N PRO A 349 -4.70 -15.84 6.15
CA PRO A 349 -3.87 -17.00 5.78
C PRO A 349 -4.70 -18.23 5.42
N GLY A 350 -5.78 -18.51 6.17
CA GLY A 350 -6.67 -19.64 5.90
C GLY A 350 -7.47 -19.49 4.60
N LEU A 351 -7.90 -18.27 4.27
CA LEU A 351 -8.52 -17.95 2.97
C LEU A 351 -7.53 -18.18 1.82
N CYS A 352 -6.33 -17.61 1.92
CA CYS A 352 -5.29 -17.74 0.91
C CYS A 352 -4.87 -19.20 0.71
N ARG A 353 -4.70 -19.97 1.78
CA ARG A 353 -4.33 -21.39 1.74
C ARG A 353 -5.39 -22.28 1.09
N ALA A 354 -6.67 -21.92 1.19
CA ALA A 354 -7.75 -22.65 0.55
C ALA A 354 -7.89 -22.36 -0.96
N ALA A 355 -7.29 -21.27 -1.44
CA ALA A 355 -7.45 -20.81 -2.82
C ALA A 355 -6.41 -21.45 -3.75
N ARG A 356 -6.90 -22.02 -4.86
CA ARG A 356 -6.06 -22.56 -5.95
C ARG A 356 -5.40 -21.43 -6.74
N VAL A 357 -6.08 -20.29 -6.89
CA VAL A 357 -5.57 -19.14 -7.63
C VAL A 357 -5.75 -17.86 -6.82
N GLY A 358 -4.66 -17.12 -6.61
CA GLY A 358 -4.68 -15.78 -6.05
C GLY A 358 -4.74 -14.75 -7.17
N LEU A 359 -5.80 -13.93 -7.21
CA LEU A 359 -5.99 -12.89 -8.22
C LEU A 359 -5.65 -11.53 -7.64
N VAL A 360 -4.44 -11.06 -7.92
CA VAL A 360 -3.96 -9.74 -7.48
C VAL A 360 -3.72 -8.88 -8.70
N THR A 361 -4.79 -8.25 -9.19
CA THR A 361 -4.81 -7.64 -10.53
C THR A 361 -5.08 -6.12 -10.52
N PRO A 362 -4.36 -5.32 -9.70
CA PRO A 362 -4.56 -3.88 -9.67
C PRO A 362 -4.18 -3.20 -10.99
N LEU A 363 -4.92 -2.16 -11.38
CA LEU A 363 -4.56 -1.29 -12.51
C LEU A 363 -3.27 -0.52 -12.22
N ARG A 364 -3.07 -0.13 -10.96
CA ARG A 364 -1.80 0.41 -10.46
C ARG A 364 -1.70 0.19 -8.96
N ASP A 365 -0.55 -0.25 -8.45
CA ASP A 365 -0.33 -0.42 -7.01
C ASP A 365 1.14 -0.22 -6.68
N GLY A 366 1.44 0.53 -5.61
CA GLY A 366 2.82 0.80 -5.21
C GLY A 366 3.59 -0.47 -4.86
N MET A 367 2.93 -1.49 -4.30
CA MET A 367 3.55 -2.78 -4.03
C MET A 367 2.56 -3.94 -4.13
N ASN A 368 1.46 -3.87 -3.38
CA ASN A 368 0.52 -4.95 -3.09
C ASN A 368 1.08 -6.08 -2.19
N LEU A 369 0.80 -5.99 -0.89
CA LEU A 369 1.23 -7.00 0.09
C LEU A 369 0.37 -8.27 0.05
N VAL A 370 -0.87 -8.20 -0.45
CA VAL A 370 -1.76 -9.37 -0.57
C VAL A 370 -1.15 -10.43 -1.50
N ALA A 371 -0.42 -10.01 -2.54
CA ALA A 371 0.35 -10.92 -3.38
C ALA A 371 1.38 -11.73 -2.57
N LYS A 372 2.14 -11.07 -1.69
CA LYS A 372 3.15 -11.72 -0.84
C LYS A 372 2.51 -12.62 0.22
N GLU A 373 1.44 -12.14 0.85
CA GLU A 373 0.64 -12.89 1.83
C GLU A 373 0.03 -14.16 1.22
N PHE A 374 -0.48 -14.09 -0.01
CA PHE A 374 -1.01 -15.25 -0.72
C PHE A 374 0.05 -16.34 -0.88
N VAL A 375 1.24 -15.98 -1.37
CA VAL A 375 2.35 -16.93 -1.59
C VAL A 375 2.82 -17.55 -0.28
N VAL A 376 2.99 -16.75 0.79
CA VAL A 376 3.42 -17.23 2.12
C VAL A 376 2.39 -18.18 2.75
N SER A 377 1.11 -18.04 2.42
CA SER A 377 0.05 -18.90 2.98
C SER A 377 0.01 -20.31 2.37
N GLN A 378 0.61 -20.53 1.21
CA GLN A 378 0.45 -21.78 0.46
C GLN A 378 1.18 -22.95 1.13
N ASP A 379 0.65 -24.15 0.91
CA ASP A 379 1.37 -25.38 1.19
C ASP A 379 2.43 -25.63 0.11
N ALA A 380 3.70 -25.77 0.49
CA ALA A 380 4.76 -26.06 -0.46
C ALA A 380 4.57 -27.41 -1.19
N GLN A 381 3.81 -28.35 -0.63
CA GLN A 381 3.53 -29.64 -1.26
C GLN A 381 2.39 -29.59 -2.28
N ASP A 382 1.46 -28.64 -2.18
CA ASP A 382 0.41 -28.42 -3.16
C ASP A 382 0.02 -26.93 -3.26
N PRO A 383 0.92 -26.05 -3.74
CA PRO A 383 0.68 -24.61 -3.68
C PRO A 383 -0.28 -24.13 -4.76
N GLY A 384 -1.10 -23.12 -4.45
CA GLY A 384 -1.83 -22.36 -5.45
C GLY A 384 -0.92 -21.51 -6.34
N VAL A 385 -1.51 -20.89 -7.36
CA VAL A 385 -0.81 -20.04 -8.35
C VAL A 385 -1.21 -18.58 -8.14
N LEU A 386 -0.22 -17.69 -8.17
CA LEU A 386 -0.44 -16.25 -8.13
C LEU A 386 -0.57 -15.70 -9.56
N VAL A 387 -1.71 -15.09 -9.87
CA VAL A 387 -1.91 -14.23 -11.05
C VAL A 387 -1.76 -12.78 -10.61
N LEU A 388 -0.76 -12.09 -11.15
CA LEU A 388 -0.32 -10.79 -10.64
C LEU A 388 -0.31 -9.74 -11.75
N SER A 389 -0.91 -8.58 -11.51
CA SER A 389 -0.79 -7.45 -12.43
C SER A 389 0.67 -7.01 -12.56
N ARG A 390 1.13 -6.82 -13.80
CA ARG A 390 2.43 -6.20 -14.10
C ARG A 390 2.54 -4.74 -13.62
N PHE A 391 1.45 -4.12 -13.18
CA PHE A 391 1.40 -2.75 -12.67
C PHE A 391 1.39 -2.66 -11.15
N ALA A 392 1.53 -3.78 -10.44
CA ALA A 392 1.84 -3.82 -9.01
C ALA A 392 3.36 -3.77 -8.80
N GLY A 393 3.85 -2.98 -7.84
CA GLY A 393 5.28 -2.95 -7.52
C GLY A 393 5.87 -4.31 -7.13
N ALA A 394 5.06 -5.22 -6.56
CA ALA A 394 5.48 -6.59 -6.28
C ALA A 394 5.87 -7.36 -7.54
N ALA A 395 5.39 -6.98 -8.73
CA ALA A 395 5.73 -7.66 -9.98
C ALA A 395 7.22 -7.53 -10.32
N GLU A 396 7.94 -6.49 -9.89
CA GLU A 396 9.40 -6.40 -10.08
C GLU A 396 10.11 -7.55 -9.35
N GLN A 397 9.60 -7.96 -8.18
CA GLN A 397 10.18 -9.03 -7.37
C GLN A 397 9.59 -10.41 -7.74
N LEU A 398 8.29 -10.52 -7.96
CA LEU A 398 7.55 -11.78 -8.07
C LEU A 398 7.42 -12.26 -9.53
N GLN A 399 8.55 -12.40 -10.24
CA GLN A 399 8.59 -12.71 -11.68
C GLN A 399 8.06 -14.11 -12.03
N GLU A 400 8.04 -15.04 -11.08
CA GLU A 400 7.53 -16.40 -11.29
C GLU A 400 6.00 -16.52 -11.15
N ALA A 401 5.31 -15.42 -10.81
CA ALA A 401 3.86 -15.31 -10.91
C ALA A 401 3.42 -15.29 -12.38
N LEU A 402 2.14 -15.57 -12.65
CA LEU A 402 1.56 -15.32 -13.97
C LEU A 402 1.26 -13.83 -14.11
N LEU A 403 2.19 -13.10 -14.73
CA LEU A 403 2.07 -11.66 -14.92
C LEU A 403 1.04 -11.32 -15.99
N VAL A 404 0.07 -10.48 -15.65
CA VAL A 404 -1.03 -10.08 -16.53
C VAL A 404 -1.11 -8.57 -16.72
N ASN A 405 -1.66 -8.17 -17.86
CA ASN A 405 -2.14 -6.82 -18.08
C ASN A 405 -3.63 -6.75 -17.69
N PRO A 406 -4.03 -6.06 -16.61
CA PRO A 406 -5.44 -5.98 -16.21
C PRO A 406 -6.36 -5.26 -17.19
N TYR A 407 -5.82 -4.55 -18.19
CA TYR A 407 -6.63 -3.99 -19.28
C TYR A 407 -6.98 -5.00 -20.37
N ASP A 408 -6.31 -6.16 -20.37
CA ASP A 408 -6.55 -7.26 -21.29
C ASP A 408 -7.31 -8.38 -20.55
N THR A 409 -8.65 -8.27 -20.53
CA THR A 409 -9.50 -9.22 -19.81
C THR A 409 -9.46 -10.62 -20.40
N GLU A 410 -9.20 -10.75 -21.71
CA GLU A 410 -9.04 -12.05 -22.36
C GLU A 410 -7.71 -12.69 -21.98
N GLY A 411 -6.61 -11.95 -22.05
CA GLY A 411 -5.30 -12.43 -21.58
C GLY A 411 -5.31 -12.77 -20.09
N MET A 412 -6.08 -12.04 -19.28
CA MET A 412 -6.32 -12.43 -17.89
C MET A 412 -7.07 -13.75 -17.76
N ALA A 413 -8.13 -13.96 -18.53
CA ALA A 413 -8.87 -15.23 -18.53
C ALA A 413 -7.97 -16.41 -18.91
N ASP A 414 -7.12 -16.25 -19.93
CA ASP A 414 -6.15 -17.27 -20.35
C ASP A 414 -5.11 -17.57 -19.27
N ALA A 415 -4.62 -16.54 -18.56
CA ALA A 415 -3.72 -16.72 -17.42
C ALA A 415 -4.40 -17.42 -16.25
N ILE A 416 -5.68 -17.14 -16.00
CA ILE A 416 -6.46 -17.82 -14.95
C ILE A 416 -6.67 -19.30 -15.33
N GLN A 417 -7.01 -19.59 -16.59
CA GLN A 417 -7.12 -20.98 -17.06
C GLN A 417 -5.80 -21.73 -16.92
N THR A 418 -4.69 -21.09 -17.29
CA THR A 418 -3.34 -21.63 -17.09
C THR A 418 -3.09 -21.92 -15.61
N ALA A 419 -3.47 -21.01 -14.71
CA ALA A 419 -3.32 -21.19 -13.27
C ALA A 419 -4.13 -22.37 -12.71
N LEU A 420 -5.38 -22.56 -13.17
CA LEU A 420 -6.27 -23.62 -12.71
C LEU A 420 -5.81 -25.01 -13.16
N THR A 421 -5.21 -25.10 -14.34
CA THR A 421 -4.75 -26.35 -14.97
C THR A 421 -3.25 -26.62 -14.78
N MET A 422 -2.53 -25.75 -14.09
CA MET A 422 -1.08 -25.83 -13.93
C MET A 422 -0.65 -27.13 -13.22
N PRO A 423 0.26 -27.93 -13.82
CA PRO A 423 0.78 -29.15 -13.21
C PRO A 423 1.42 -28.87 -11.85
N LEU A 424 1.31 -29.85 -10.93
CA LEU A 424 1.81 -29.72 -9.56
C LEU A 424 3.31 -29.34 -9.51
N GLU A 425 4.14 -29.97 -10.33
CA GLU A 425 5.58 -29.73 -10.37
C GLU A 425 5.88 -28.25 -10.72
N GLU A 426 5.20 -27.70 -11.73
CA GLU A 426 5.38 -26.29 -12.11
C GLU A 426 4.93 -25.35 -10.98
N ARG A 427 3.80 -25.65 -10.33
CA ARG A 427 3.30 -24.86 -9.20
C ARG A 427 4.31 -24.82 -8.05
N GLN A 428 4.88 -25.97 -7.70
CA GLN A 428 5.91 -26.08 -6.66
C GLN A 428 7.18 -25.30 -7.03
N GLN A 429 7.66 -25.41 -8.28
CA GLN A 429 8.83 -24.69 -8.77
C GLN A 429 8.63 -23.17 -8.68
N ARG A 430 7.49 -22.65 -9.17
CA ARG A 430 7.15 -21.22 -9.10
C ARG A 430 7.03 -20.75 -7.66
N HIS A 431 6.26 -21.48 -6.83
CA HIS A 431 6.08 -21.14 -5.42
C HIS A 431 7.40 -21.07 -4.65
N ALA A 432 8.30 -22.03 -4.84
CA ALA A 432 9.60 -22.06 -4.17
C ALA A 432 10.45 -20.81 -4.49
N ARG A 433 10.46 -20.36 -5.75
CA ARG A 433 11.16 -19.14 -6.18
C ARG A 433 10.53 -17.89 -5.59
N LEU A 434 9.20 -17.77 -5.63
CA LEU A 434 8.48 -16.64 -5.04
C LEU A 434 8.76 -16.56 -3.52
N MET A 435 8.69 -17.69 -2.82
CA MET A 435 8.98 -17.77 -1.38
C MET A 435 10.42 -17.38 -1.05
N GLN A 436 11.40 -17.81 -1.84
CA GLN A 436 12.79 -17.41 -1.67
C GLN A 436 12.93 -15.88 -1.70
N ARG A 437 12.39 -15.23 -2.74
CA ARG A 437 12.49 -13.77 -2.91
C ARG A 437 11.79 -12.99 -1.79
N ILE A 438 10.63 -13.47 -1.33
CA ILE A 438 9.88 -12.85 -0.23
C ILE A 438 10.66 -12.94 1.09
N ARG A 439 11.34 -14.07 1.35
CA ARG A 439 12.16 -14.25 2.55
C ARG A 439 13.44 -13.40 2.52
N GLU A 440 14.07 -13.25 1.35
CA GLU A 440 15.25 -12.40 1.18
C GLU A 440 14.93 -10.91 1.40
N HIS A 441 13.75 -10.46 0.95
CA HIS A 441 13.30 -9.07 1.00
C HIS A 441 12.05 -8.90 1.87
N ASP A 442 12.12 -9.42 3.08
CA ASP A 442 11.05 -9.30 4.07
C ASP A 442 10.94 -7.86 4.63
N VAL A 443 9.99 -7.64 5.52
CA VAL A 443 9.78 -6.32 6.13
C VAL A 443 10.96 -5.85 6.99
N HIS A 444 11.73 -6.78 7.56
CA HIS A 444 12.91 -6.46 8.37
C HIS A 444 14.11 -6.07 7.51
N TRP A 445 14.26 -6.66 6.33
CA TRP A 445 15.18 -6.23 5.29
C TRP A 445 14.85 -4.81 4.84
N TRP A 446 13.59 -4.52 4.51
CA TRP A 446 13.14 -3.19 4.09
C TRP A 446 13.52 -2.12 5.12
N ARG A 447 13.16 -2.38 6.39
CA ARG A 447 13.47 -1.48 7.50
C ARG A 447 14.96 -1.24 7.67
N ARG A 448 15.77 -2.31 7.76
CA ARG A 448 17.22 -2.20 7.94
C ARG A 448 17.85 -1.43 6.78
N SER A 449 17.54 -1.81 5.56
CA SER A 449 18.09 -1.19 4.35
C SER A 449 17.80 0.31 4.29
N PHE A 450 16.56 0.73 4.62
CA PHE A 450 16.21 2.15 4.66
C PHE A 450 16.93 2.90 5.79
N LEU A 451 16.93 2.37 7.01
CA LEU A 451 17.54 3.04 8.17
C LEU A 451 19.06 3.09 8.08
N ASP A 452 19.70 2.02 7.58
CA ASP A 452 21.14 1.97 7.35
C ASP A 452 21.54 2.99 6.27
N ALA A 453 20.73 3.11 5.19
CA ALA A 453 20.91 4.17 4.21
C ALA A 453 20.75 5.54 4.90
N LEU A 454 19.66 5.81 5.61
CA LEU A 454 19.42 7.11 6.26
C LEU A 454 20.53 7.49 7.27
N ALA A 455 21.15 6.50 7.93
CA ALA A 455 22.26 6.70 8.87
C ALA A 455 23.62 6.92 8.18
N ALA A 456 23.79 6.52 6.93
CA ALA A 456 25.03 6.72 6.18
C ALA A 456 25.37 8.24 6.09
N PRO A 457 26.62 8.67 6.31
CA PRO A 457 27.00 10.07 6.12
C PRO A 457 26.65 10.53 4.70
N ALA A 458 26.10 11.74 4.56
CA ALA A 458 26.24 12.44 3.29
C ALA A 458 27.75 12.52 3.03
N ALA A 459 28.22 12.00 1.89
CA ALA A 459 29.65 12.05 1.57
C ALA A 459 30.12 13.49 1.78
N GLN A 460 31.07 13.70 2.70
CA GLN A 460 31.59 15.01 3.03
C GLN A 460 32.14 15.64 1.74
N LEU A 461 31.52 16.75 1.32
CA LEU A 461 32.17 17.67 0.41
C LEU A 461 33.39 18.23 1.16
N LEU A 462 34.57 17.69 0.87
CA LEU A 462 35.81 18.38 1.19
C LEU A 462 35.82 19.68 0.37
N PRO A 463 35.97 20.86 0.98
CA PRO A 463 36.27 22.06 0.22
C PRO A 463 37.68 21.90 -0.37
N ALA A 464 37.84 22.23 -1.65
CA ALA A 464 39.16 22.50 -2.23
C ALA A 464 39.70 23.83 -1.67
#